data_AF-X1L9B9-F1
#
_entry.id   AF-X1L9B9-F1
#
_cell.length_a   1.000
_cell.length_b   1.000
_cell.length_c   1.000
_cell.angle_alpha   90.00
_cell.angle_beta   90.00
_cell.angle_gamma   90.00
#
_symmetry.space_group_name_H-M   'P 1'
#
loop_
_entity.id
_entity.type
_entity.pdbx_description
1 polymer ?
#
loop_
_entity_poly.entity_id
_entity_poly.type
_entity_poly.pdbx_seq_one_letter_code
_entity_poly.pdbx_strand_id
1 'polypeptide(L)'
;MGSNIKALATELDAIQTAMDMENKTYDFYKGQGGNATYDAERGFYETLAAEEREHHLVLLDYYEYLKDPAGWFVRKEHPSLDGG
;
A
#
# COMPACT_ATOMS: atom_id res chain seq x y z
N MET A 1 23.88 15.22 9.79
CA MET A 1 22.42 15.30 9.97
C MET A 1 21.64 15.48 8.65
N GLY A 2 22.10 16.26 7.68
CA GLY A 2 21.37 16.49 6.41
C GLY A 2 21.16 15.27 5.51
N SER A 3 22.07 14.28 5.52
CA SER A 3 21.97 13.10 4.64
C SER A 3 20.80 12.18 4.97
N ASN A 4 20.45 12.00 6.26
CA ASN A 4 19.33 11.16 6.68
C ASN A 4 17.97 11.77 6.31
N ILE A 5 17.84 13.09 6.39
CA ILE A 5 16.62 13.80 5.98
C ILE A 5 16.38 13.64 4.48
N LYS A 6 17.45 13.75 3.68
CA LYS A 6 17.38 13.55 2.23
C LYS A 6 17.01 12.11 1.87
N ALA A 7 17.61 11.12 2.54
CA ALA A 7 17.29 9.71 2.32
C ALA A 7 15.82 9.39 2.62
N LEU A 8 15.30 9.88 3.75
CA LEU A 8 13.88 9.71 4.12
C LEU A 8 12.93 10.35 3.10
N ALA A 9 13.24 11.55 2.60
CA ALA A 9 12.43 12.19 1.58
C ALA A 9 12.40 11.38 0.27
N THR A 10 13.55 10.89 -0.18
CA THR A 10 13.64 10.00 -1.36
C THR A 10 12.86 8.70 -1.16
N GLU A 11 12.88 8.13 0.05
CA GLU A 11 12.13 6.92 0.36
C GLU A 11 10.62 7.16 0.36
N LEU A 12 10.14 8.27 0.94
CA LEU A 12 8.72 8.64 0.90
C LEU A 12 8.23 8.85 -0.55
N ASP A 13 9.04 9.50 -1.40
CA ASP A 13 8.72 9.69 -2.82
C ASP A 13 8.65 8.36 -3.57
N ALA A 14 9.56 7.43 -3.27
CA ALA A 14 9.59 6.10 -3.88
C ALA A 14 8.36 5.28 -3.49
N ILE A 15 7.95 5.30 -2.22
CA ILE A 15 6.75 4.58 -1.76
C ILE A 15 5.49 5.18 -2.36
N GLN A 16 5.40 6.51 -2.48
CA GLN A 16 4.27 7.16 -3.12
C GLN A 16 4.18 6.78 -4.61
N THR A 17 5.31 6.74 -5.31
CA THR A 17 5.37 6.25 -6.69
C THR A 17 4.92 4.79 -6.79
N ALA A 18 5.34 3.93 -5.85
CA ALA A 18 4.93 2.54 -5.81
C ALA A 18 3.42 2.39 -5.58
N MET A 19 2.82 3.10 -4.61
CA MET A 19 1.36 3.10 -4.39
C MET A 19 0.58 3.55 -5.64
N ASP A 20 1.07 4.57 -6.35
CA ASP A 20 0.47 5.00 -7.61
C ASP A 20 0.57 3.93 -8.71
N MET A 21 1.64 3.13 -8.72
CA MET A 21 1.78 1.99 -9.61
C MET A 21 0.78 0.88 -9.25
N GLU A 22 0.67 0.52 -7.96
CA GLU A 22 -0.27 -0.51 -7.50
C GLU A 22 -1.74 -0.16 -7.83
N ASN A 23 -2.12 1.12 -7.69
CA ASN A 23 -3.46 1.57 -8.08
C ASN A 23 -3.69 1.43 -9.60
N LYS A 24 -2.70 1.78 -10.42
CA LYS A 24 -2.80 1.66 -11.88
C LYS A 24 -2.85 0.20 -12.33
N THR A 25 -2.08 -0.70 -11.71
CA THR A 25 -2.09 -2.14 -12.02
C THR A 25 -3.38 -2.79 -11.53
N TYR A 26 -3.89 -2.40 -10.37
CA TYR A 26 -5.23 -2.78 -9.90
C TYR A 26 -6.31 -2.45 -10.95
N ASP A 27 -6.38 -1.19 -11.37
CA ASP A 27 -7.36 -0.73 -12.36
C ASP A 27 -7.19 -1.45 -13.70
N PHE A 28 -5.94 -1.68 -14.12
CA PHE A 28 -5.63 -2.44 -15.31
C PHE A 28 -6.17 -3.87 -15.23
N TYR A 29 -5.90 -4.61 -14.14
CA TYR A 29 -6.39 -5.98 -13.98
C TYR A 29 -7.90 -6.05 -13.85
N LYS A 30 -8.54 -5.11 -13.14
CA LYS A 30 -10.00 -5.01 -13.11
C LYS A 30 -10.57 -4.78 -14.51
N GLY A 31 -9.96 -3.92 -15.32
CA GLY A 31 -10.34 -3.69 -16.71
C GLY A 31 -10.20 -4.93 -17.58
N GLN A 32 -9.07 -5.63 -17.49
CA GLN A 32 -8.82 -6.87 -18.24
C GLN A 32 -9.80 -7.98 -17.84
N GLY A 33 -10.06 -8.18 -16.55
CA GLY A 33 -11.03 -9.15 -16.05
C GLY A 33 -12.47 -8.87 -16.52
N GLY A 34 -12.84 -7.59 -16.66
CA GLY A 34 -14.14 -7.18 -17.22
C GLY A 34 -14.30 -7.52 -18.70
N ASN A 35 -13.20 -7.59 -19.45
CA ASN A 35 -13.18 -7.95 -20.88
C ASN A 35 -12.94 -9.46 -21.12
N ALA A 36 -12.64 -10.23 -20.06
CA ALA A 36 -12.32 -11.64 -20.17
C ALA A 36 -13.52 -12.49 -20.59
N THR A 37 -13.31 -13.31 -21.61
CA THR A 37 -14.37 -14.18 -22.17
C THR A 37 -14.52 -15.46 -21.36
N TYR A 38 -13.42 -16.00 -20.85
CA TYR A 38 -13.40 -17.25 -20.10
C TYR A 38 -13.34 -17.00 -18.60
N ASP A 39 -14.07 -17.80 -17.82
CA ASP A 39 -14.13 -17.65 -16.37
C ASP A 39 -12.76 -17.85 -15.71
N ALA A 40 -11.91 -18.72 -16.26
CA ALA A 40 -10.54 -18.92 -15.77
C ALA A 40 -9.67 -17.66 -15.93
N GLU A 41 -9.79 -16.97 -17.06
CA GLU A 41 -9.07 -15.71 -17.32
C GLU A 41 -9.59 -14.59 -16.40
N ARG A 42 -10.92 -14.50 -16.22
CA ARG A 42 -11.52 -13.55 -15.28
C ARG A 42 -11.02 -13.76 -13.85
N GLY A 43 -11.04 -15.01 -13.37
CA GLY A 43 -10.56 -15.36 -12.03
C GLY A 43 -9.07 -15.08 -11.84
N PHE A 44 -8.26 -15.27 -12.88
CA PHE A 44 -6.85 -14.89 -12.85
C PHE A 44 -6.66 -13.39 -12.63
N TYR A 45 -7.34 -12.56 -13.43
CA TYR A 45 -7.25 -11.10 -13.27
C TYR A 45 -7.84 -10.59 -11.95
N GLU A 46 -8.91 -11.20 -11.45
CA GLU A 46 -9.46 -10.87 -10.13
C GLU A 46 -8.48 -11.18 -9.01
N THR A 47 -7.74 -12.29 -9.12
CA THR A 47 -6.69 -12.66 -8.17
C THR A 47 -5.56 -11.64 -8.17
N LEU A 48 -5.06 -11.27 -9.36
CA LEU A 48 -4.01 -10.25 -9.48
C LEU A 48 -4.46 -8.90 -8.94
N ALA A 49 -5.68 -8.45 -9.25
CA ALA A 49 -6.21 -7.22 -8.68
C ALA A 49 -6.29 -7.29 -7.13
N ALA A 50 -6.62 -8.44 -6.56
CA ALA A 50 -6.60 -8.60 -5.11
C ALA A 50 -5.17 -8.47 -4.54
N GLU A 51 -4.17 -9.06 -5.19
CA GLU A 51 -2.76 -8.96 -4.79
C GLU A 51 -2.26 -7.51 -4.80
N GLU A 52 -2.51 -6.74 -5.87
CA GLU A 52 -2.07 -5.33 -5.95
C GLU A 52 -2.72 -4.45 -4.88
N ARG A 53 -3.97 -4.77 -4.50
CA ARG A 53 -4.63 -4.08 -3.39
C ARG A 53 -3.92 -4.36 -2.07
N GLU A 54 -3.52 -5.60 -1.80
CA GLU A 54 -2.78 -5.94 -0.59
C GLU A 54 -1.37 -5.30 -0.59
N HIS A 55 -0.68 -5.29 -1.75
CA HIS A 55 0.58 -4.57 -1.91
C HIS A 55 0.43 -3.08 -1.58
N HIS A 56 -0.60 -2.41 -2.12
CA HIS A 56 -0.88 -1.02 -1.79
C HIS A 56 -1.09 -0.82 -0.28
N LEU A 57 -1.87 -1.68 0.39
CA LEU A 57 -2.13 -1.53 1.82
C LEU A 57 -0.85 -1.66 2.67
N VAL A 58 0.05 -2.57 2.29
CA VAL A 58 1.37 -2.69 2.93
C VAL A 58 2.22 -1.44 2.71
N LEU A 59 2.25 -0.91 1.48
CA LEU A 59 2.98 0.32 1.16
C LEU A 59 2.42 1.54 1.91
N LEU A 60 1.09 1.63 2.02
CA LEU A 60 0.42 2.68 2.77
C LEU A 60 0.78 2.63 4.26
N ASP A 61 0.75 1.43 4.85
CA ASP A 61 1.13 1.24 6.26
C ASP A 61 2.58 1.68 6.51
N TYR A 62 3.48 1.31 5.59
CA TYR A 62 4.89 1.71 5.67
C TYR A 62 5.08 3.23 5.48
N TYR A 63 4.37 3.83 4.53
CA TYR A 63 4.37 5.28 4.31
C TYR A 63 3.92 6.02 5.56
N GLU A 64 2.85 5.58 6.21
CA GLU A 64 2.35 6.19 7.44
C GLU A 64 3.36 6.08 8.59
N TYR A 65 4.02 4.93 8.73
CA TYR A 65 5.09 4.73 9.71
C TYR A 65 6.26 5.69 9.46
N LEU A 66 6.76 5.81 8.23
CA LEU A 66 7.87 6.71 7.92
C LEU A 66 7.52 8.19 8.11
N LYS A 67 6.26 8.57 7.82
CA LYS A 67 5.79 9.96 7.89
C LYS A 67 5.58 10.43 9.33
N ASP A 68 5.01 9.59 10.18
CA ASP A 68 4.77 9.89 11.60
C ASP A 68 4.83 8.59 12.43
N PRO A 69 6.04 8.14 12.83
CA PRO A 69 6.19 6.91 13.58
C PRO A 69 5.41 6.93 14.89
N ALA A 70 5.42 8.06 15.60
CA ALA A 70 4.76 8.20 16.89
C ALA A 70 3.23 8.08 16.74
N GLY A 71 2.64 8.80 15.78
CA GLY A 71 1.22 8.69 15.48
C GLY A 71 0.83 7.30 14.96
N TRP A 72 1.70 6.65 14.16
CA TRP A 72 1.46 5.29 13.69
C TRP A 72 1.40 4.28 14.85
N PHE A 73 2.35 4.32 15.81
CA PHE A 73 2.31 3.44 16.98
C PHE A 73 1.07 3.64 17.83
N VAL A 74 0.62 4.88 18.04
CA VAL A 74 -0.64 5.17 18.74
C VAL A 74 -1.84 4.52 18.04
N ARG A 75 -1.89 4.57 16.69
CA ARG A 75 -2.95 3.94 15.90
C ARG A 75 -2.88 2.40 15.93
N LYS A 76 -1.67 1.83 15.89
CA LYS A 76 -1.46 0.37 15.78
C LYS A 76 -1.55 -0.37 17.09
N GLU A 77 -1.01 0.20 18.17
CA GLU A 77 -0.90 -0.49 19.45
C GLU A 77 -2.12 -0.31 20.35
N HIS A 78 -3.09 0.53 19.96
CA HIS A 78 -4.32 0.83 20.72
C HIS A 78 -4.06 0.84 22.24
N PRO A 79 -3.42 1.88 22.80
CA PRO A 79 -3.09 1.89 24.22
C PRO A 79 -4.38 1.67 25.04
N SER A 80 -4.54 0.48 25.64
CA SER A 80 -5.63 0.26 26.58
C SER A 80 -5.32 1.10 27.81
N LEU A 81 -6.26 1.96 28.20
CA LEU A 81 -6.16 2.79 29.40
C LEU A 81 -6.44 1.97 30.68
N ASP A 82 -6.06 0.69 30.70
CA ASP A 82 -6.13 -0.14 31.91
C ASP A 82 -4.82 0.00 32.70
N GLY A 83 -4.52 1.25 33.04
CA GLY A 83 -3.45 1.59 33.97
C GLY A 83 -4.04 1.84 35.35
N GLY A 84 -4.27 0.77 36.14
CA GLY A 84 -4.31 0.76 37.61
C GLY A 84 -5.37 1.59 38.33
#